data_AF-A0A6B8RJL2-F1
#
_entry.id   AF-A0A6B8RJL2-F1
#
_cell.length_a   1.000
_cell.length_b   1.000
_cell.length_c   1.000
_cell.angle_alpha   90.00
_cell.angle_beta   90.00
_cell.angle_gamma   90.00
#
_symmetry.space_group_name_H-M   'P 1'
#
loop_
_entity.id
_entity.type
_entity.pdbx_description
1 polymer ?
#
loop_
_entity_poly.entity_id
_entity_poly.type
_entity_poly.pdbx_seq_one_letter_code
_entity_poly.pdbx_strand_id
1 'polypeptide(L)'
;MEKTFYDEMELDPNDPNPWQALYLDKSIPFNNRAKMLFLQDAQSKSRQFLLPVIRPFARLCIVLFQLIKLVIPKKFTSPRLLHQILYWGMKTFVSPQANEMILRHFNIGSEILAFIKSNTSVDIEMNPLKPKNLLAVKDNLFLIHDLNLYNFIIRLNKELKEKNIRLQPPEKLNLDNISDDSLGIEPMPNRWTNFLDLTTAIEIFTPVYQLLLTDSDFWRASNSLQLDETIGIYAATILNSPQHLALLNNKHPLVPLSTISAGYRLILHGLSSEELHALLNRKKHAMASGGNDHNGI
;
A
#
# COMPACT_ATOMS: atom_id res chain seq x y z
N MET A 1 23.58 11.28 6.72
CA MET A 1 22.82 10.11 6.26
C MET A 1 23.83 9.00 6.06
N GLU A 2 23.63 7.83 6.68
CA GLU A 2 24.53 6.69 6.52
C GLU A 2 24.46 6.19 5.07
N LYS A 3 25.61 5.90 4.44
CA LYS A 3 25.63 5.36 3.07
C LYS A 3 24.94 4.00 3.06
N THR A 4 24.09 3.75 2.08
CA THR A 4 23.43 2.46 1.94
C THR A 4 24.27 1.50 1.10
N PHE A 5 23.95 0.21 1.17
CA PHE A 5 24.58 -0.83 0.34
C PHE A 5 24.66 -0.44 -1.14
N TYR A 6 23.61 0.17 -1.71
CA TYR A 6 23.56 0.58 -3.11
C TYR A 6 24.46 1.78 -3.44
N ASP A 7 24.74 2.64 -2.47
CA ASP A 7 25.62 3.81 -2.64
C ASP A 7 27.10 3.40 -2.73
N GLU A 8 27.43 2.20 -2.23
CA GLU A 8 28.79 1.67 -2.16
C GLU A 8 29.09 0.65 -3.26
N MET A 9 28.08 0.20 -4.01
CA MET A 9 28.27 -0.70 -5.13
C MET A 9 29.03 -0.03 -6.27
N GLU A 10 30.04 -0.70 -6.81
CA GLU A 10 30.75 -0.23 -8.00
C GLU A 10 29.94 -0.45 -9.28
N LEU A 11 29.98 0.53 -10.19
CA LEU A 11 29.38 0.41 -11.51
C LEU A 11 30.27 -0.50 -12.39
N ASP A 12 29.72 -1.64 -12.82
CA ASP A 12 30.27 -2.40 -13.94
C ASP A 12 29.53 -2.00 -15.24
N PRO A 13 30.20 -1.31 -16.20
CA PRO A 13 29.57 -0.95 -17.47
C PRO A 13 29.15 -2.15 -18.33
N ASN A 14 29.72 -3.34 -18.11
CA ASN A 14 29.39 -4.56 -18.87
C ASN A 14 28.32 -5.42 -18.17
N ASP A 15 28.07 -5.22 -16.88
CA ASP A 15 27.03 -5.90 -16.10
C ASP A 15 26.40 -4.97 -15.05
N PRO A 16 25.67 -3.92 -15.49
CA PRO A 16 25.12 -2.93 -14.57
C PRO A 16 24.06 -3.56 -13.67
N ASN A 17 24.16 -3.33 -12.36
CA ASN A 17 23.18 -3.85 -11.42
C ASN A 17 21.83 -3.10 -11.56
N PRO A 18 20.72 -3.77 -11.94
CA PRO A 18 19.45 -3.09 -12.20
C PRO A 18 18.84 -2.47 -10.93
N TRP A 19 19.11 -3.04 -9.76
CA TRP A 19 18.57 -2.56 -8.48
C TRP A 19 19.29 -1.32 -7.99
N GLN A 20 20.61 -1.25 -8.23
CA GLN A 20 21.40 -0.04 -8.01
C GLN A 20 20.87 1.11 -8.87
N ALA A 21 20.63 0.86 -10.17
CA ALA A 21 20.05 1.87 -11.06
C ALA A 21 18.71 2.40 -10.55
N LEU A 22 17.80 1.50 -10.15
CA LEU A 22 16.52 1.89 -9.57
C LEU A 22 16.67 2.64 -8.25
N TYR A 23 17.58 2.25 -7.37
CA TYR A 23 17.79 2.90 -6.07
C TYR A 23 18.34 4.33 -6.20
N LEU A 24 19.34 4.50 -7.08
CA LEU A 24 20.01 5.77 -7.33
C LEU A 24 19.14 6.75 -8.10
N ASP A 25 18.24 6.27 -8.97
CA ASP A 25 17.21 7.12 -9.58
C ASP A 25 16.38 7.81 -8.49
N LYS A 26 16.27 9.15 -8.58
CA LYS A 26 15.46 9.96 -7.66
C LYS A 26 14.26 10.62 -8.34
N SER A 27 14.02 10.32 -9.62
CA SER A 27 12.94 10.90 -10.41
C SER A 27 11.57 10.50 -9.87
N ILE A 28 11.41 9.24 -9.45
CA ILE A 28 10.20 8.78 -8.76
C ILE A 28 10.31 9.11 -7.26
N PRO A 29 9.33 9.84 -6.68
CA PRO A 29 9.32 10.12 -5.25
C PRO A 29 9.20 8.82 -4.45
N PHE A 30 10.11 8.61 -3.52
CA PHE A 30 10.08 7.44 -2.64
C PHE A 30 10.86 7.72 -1.36
N ASN A 31 10.41 7.15 -0.25
CA ASN A 31 11.18 7.17 0.99
C ASN A 31 12.46 6.33 0.83
N ASN A 32 13.63 6.84 1.22
CA ASN A 32 14.90 6.15 0.97
C ASN A 32 14.99 4.77 1.66
N ARG A 33 14.50 4.64 2.89
CA ARG A 33 14.46 3.36 3.62
C ARG A 33 13.47 2.40 2.97
N ALA A 34 12.26 2.87 2.67
CA ALA A 34 11.24 2.04 2.02
C ALA A 34 11.70 1.56 0.62
N LYS A 35 12.36 2.42 -0.16
CA LYS A 35 12.92 2.07 -1.48
C LYS A 35 13.97 0.98 -1.35
N MET A 36 14.88 1.12 -0.40
CA MET A 36 15.90 0.10 -0.12
C MET A 36 15.26 -1.24 0.24
N LEU A 37 14.31 -1.24 1.18
CA LEU A 37 13.59 -2.43 1.63
C LEU A 37 12.85 -3.12 0.47
N PHE A 38 12.13 -2.34 -0.32
CA PHE A 38 11.36 -2.85 -1.46
C PHE A 38 12.26 -3.50 -2.50
N LEU A 39 13.39 -2.86 -2.86
CA LEU A 39 14.33 -3.42 -3.83
C LEU A 39 15.08 -4.64 -3.28
N GLN A 40 15.44 -4.66 -1.99
CA GLN A 40 16.03 -5.83 -1.34
C GLN A 40 15.06 -7.02 -1.33
N ASP A 41 13.79 -6.78 -1.01
CA ASP A 41 12.75 -7.80 -1.03
C ASP A 41 12.51 -8.35 -2.44
N ALA A 42 12.49 -7.45 -3.44
CA ALA A 42 12.34 -7.80 -4.85
C ALA A 42 13.49 -8.65 -5.42
N GLN A 43 14.66 -8.64 -4.78
CA GLN A 43 15.84 -9.43 -5.13
C GLN A 43 15.89 -10.82 -4.49
N SER A 44 14.90 -11.16 -3.66
CA SER A 44 14.95 -12.39 -2.88
C SER A 44 14.96 -13.67 -3.73
N LYS A 45 15.56 -14.73 -3.17
CA LYS A 45 15.49 -16.09 -3.73
C LYS A 45 14.06 -16.62 -3.78
N SER A 46 13.21 -16.24 -2.81
CA SER A 46 11.78 -16.56 -2.83
C SER A 46 11.14 -16.04 -4.12
N ARG A 47 11.41 -14.79 -4.48
CA ARG A 47 10.86 -14.21 -5.71
C ARG A 47 11.42 -14.88 -6.97
N GLN A 48 12.70 -15.18 -6.99
CA GLN A 48 13.35 -15.76 -8.17
C GLN A 48 12.89 -17.21 -8.43
N PHE A 49 12.80 -18.04 -7.40
CA PHE A 49 12.64 -19.49 -7.55
C PHE A 49 11.28 -20.01 -7.08
N LEU A 50 10.71 -19.44 -6.02
CA LEU A 50 9.45 -19.93 -5.44
C LEU A 50 8.22 -19.31 -6.13
N LEU A 51 8.24 -18.00 -6.39
CA LEU A 51 7.12 -17.29 -7.00
C LEU A 51 6.65 -17.86 -8.35
N PRO A 52 7.52 -18.24 -9.31
CA PRO A 52 7.07 -18.80 -10.60
C PRO A 52 6.26 -20.08 -10.44
N VAL A 53 6.54 -20.85 -9.38
CA VAL A 53 5.82 -22.08 -9.05
C VAL A 53 4.54 -21.75 -8.28
N ILE A 54 4.61 -20.94 -7.24
CA ILE A 54 3.47 -20.61 -6.38
C ILE A 54 2.34 -19.89 -7.14
N ARG A 55 2.68 -18.95 -8.02
CA ARG A 55 1.69 -18.11 -8.71
C ARG A 55 0.64 -18.91 -9.50
N PRO A 56 0.97 -19.88 -10.37
CA PRO A 56 -0.05 -20.68 -11.04
C PRO A 56 -0.90 -21.49 -10.07
N PHE A 57 -0.32 -22.07 -9.00
CA PHE A 57 -1.08 -22.79 -7.98
C PHE A 57 -2.05 -21.86 -7.22
N ALA A 58 -1.59 -20.68 -6.80
CA ALA A 58 -2.43 -19.70 -6.11
C ALA A 58 -3.64 -19.29 -6.97
N ARG A 59 -3.42 -19.00 -8.25
CA ARG A 59 -4.51 -18.67 -9.20
C ARG A 59 -5.48 -19.82 -9.38
N LEU A 60 -4.98 -21.05 -9.50
CA LEU A 60 -5.83 -22.24 -9.57
C LEU A 60 -6.66 -22.41 -8.30
N CYS A 61 -6.07 -22.21 -7.12
CA CYS A 61 -6.79 -22.25 -5.85
C CYS A 61 -7.89 -21.18 -5.75
N ILE A 62 -7.64 -19.96 -6.24
CA ILE A 62 -8.67 -18.90 -6.27
C ILE A 62 -9.87 -19.35 -7.10
N VAL A 63 -9.64 -19.88 -8.32
CA VAL A 63 -10.72 -20.38 -9.18
C VAL A 63 -11.45 -21.54 -8.51
N LEU A 64 -10.72 -22.50 -7.94
CA LEU A 64 -11.30 -23.63 -7.23
C LEU A 64 -12.19 -23.16 -6.06
N PHE A 65 -11.72 -22.23 -5.24
CA PHE A 65 -12.48 -21.70 -4.12
C PHE A 65 -13.70 -20.88 -4.56
N GLN A 66 -13.62 -20.17 -5.69
CA GLN A 66 -14.79 -19.52 -6.30
C GLN A 66 -15.85 -20.56 -6.69
N LEU A 67 -15.45 -21.65 -7.36
CA LEU A 67 -16.38 -22.73 -7.73
C LEU A 67 -16.98 -23.41 -6.51
N ILE A 68 -16.17 -23.69 -5.49
CA ILE A 68 -16.63 -24.29 -4.23
C ILE A 68 -17.67 -23.39 -3.54
N LYS A 69 -17.48 -22.08 -3.55
CA LYS A 69 -18.42 -21.15 -2.92
C LYS A 69 -19.73 -20.96 -3.68
N LEU A 70 -19.82 -21.36 -4.95
CA LEU A 70 -21.10 -21.44 -5.65
C LEU A 70 -22.04 -22.47 -5.00
N VAL A 71 -21.47 -23.52 -4.40
CA VAL A 71 -22.24 -24.63 -3.81
C VAL A 71 -22.24 -24.59 -2.27
N ILE A 72 -21.24 -23.99 -1.63
CA ILE A 72 -21.12 -23.93 -0.16
C ILE A 72 -21.84 -22.68 0.40
N PRO A 73 -22.68 -22.83 1.45
CA PRO A 73 -23.35 -21.69 2.09
C PRO A 73 -22.37 -20.66 2.66
N LYS A 74 -22.73 -19.38 2.62
CA LYS A 74 -21.93 -18.23 3.13
C LYS A 74 -21.47 -18.32 4.60
N LYS A 75 -21.97 -19.30 5.36
CA LYS A 75 -21.72 -19.50 6.80
C LYS A 75 -20.32 -20.07 7.13
N PHE A 76 -19.55 -20.52 6.13
CA PHE A 76 -18.20 -21.08 6.35
C PHE A 76 -17.06 -20.04 6.32
N THR A 77 -17.37 -18.76 6.58
CA THR A 77 -16.41 -17.66 6.58
C THR A 77 -15.99 -17.29 8.00
N SER A 78 -14.73 -16.93 8.21
CA SER A 78 -14.21 -16.57 9.53
C SER A 78 -13.10 -15.52 9.41
N PRO A 79 -13.45 -14.22 9.50
CA PRO A 79 -12.48 -13.13 9.49
C PRO A 79 -11.45 -13.25 10.62
N ARG A 80 -11.87 -13.75 11.79
CA ARG A 80 -10.97 -13.93 12.94
C ARG A 80 -9.93 -15.01 12.70
N LEU A 81 -10.33 -16.15 12.12
CA LEU A 81 -9.40 -17.21 11.75
C LEU A 81 -8.43 -16.74 10.66
N LEU A 82 -8.93 -16.02 9.66
CA LEU A 82 -8.10 -15.41 8.62
C LEU A 82 -6.97 -14.57 9.23
N HIS A 83 -7.30 -13.61 10.08
CA HIS A 83 -6.28 -12.72 10.65
C HIS A 83 -5.31 -13.43 11.60
N GLN A 84 -5.73 -14.53 12.25
CA GLN A 84 -4.82 -15.38 13.01
C GLN A 84 -3.84 -16.14 12.11
N ILE A 85 -4.30 -16.70 10.99
CA ILE A 85 -3.45 -17.37 10.01
C ILE A 85 -2.46 -16.37 9.39
N LEU A 86 -2.92 -15.17 9.04
CA LEU A 86 -2.06 -14.11 8.51
C LEU A 86 -1.01 -13.67 9.52
N TYR A 87 -1.41 -13.40 10.76
CA TYR A 87 -0.46 -13.08 11.83
C TYR A 87 0.61 -14.17 11.98
N TRP A 88 0.20 -15.44 12.03
CA TRP A 88 1.12 -16.57 12.15
C TRP A 88 2.04 -16.67 10.94
N GLY A 89 1.50 -16.55 9.72
CA GLY A 89 2.25 -16.61 8.48
C GLY A 89 3.26 -15.47 8.34
N MET A 90 2.84 -14.25 8.65
CA MET A 90 3.69 -13.06 8.66
C MET A 90 4.83 -13.18 9.68
N LYS A 91 4.51 -13.59 10.92
CA LYS A 91 5.50 -13.78 11.98
C LYS A 91 6.52 -14.87 11.65
N THR A 92 6.08 -15.94 10.98
CA THR A 92 6.89 -17.15 10.80
C THR A 92 7.64 -17.18 9.47
N PHE A 93 7.03 -16.74 8.37
CA PHE A 93 7.57 -16.96 7.03
C PHE A 93 7.91 -15.71 6.24
N VAL A 94 7.19 -14.60 6.46
CA VAL A 94 7.38 -13.37 5.69
C VAL A 94 8.69 -12.70 6.12
N SER A 95 9.46 -12.20 5.15
CA SER A 95 10.73 -11.53 5.36
C SER A 95 10.58 -10.30 6.27
N PRO A 96 11.64 -9.90 7.01
CA PRO A 96 11.61 -8.66 7.77
C PRO A 96 11.26 -7.44 6.90
N GLN A 97 11.83 -7.38 5.69
CA GLN A 97 11.61 -6.30 4.74
C GLN A 97 10.15 -6.21 4.31
N ALA A 98 9.54 -7.34 3.91
CA ALA A 98 8.14 -7.39 3.51
C ALA A 98 7.20 -7.05 4.67
N ASN A 99 7.45 -7.57 5.87
CA ASN A 99 6.64 -7.25 7.04
C ASN A 99 6.70 -5.76 7.40
N GLU A 100 7.89 -5.14 7.34
CA GLU A 100 8.06 -3.70 7.59
C GLU A 100 7.27 -2.88 6.54
N MET A 101 7.37 -3.23 5.26
CA MET A 101 6.59 -2.60 4.18
C MET A 101 5.07 -2.73 4.38
N ILE A 102 4.60 -3.91 4.80
CA ILE A 102 3.17 -4.14 5.08
C ILE A 102 2.67 -3.24 6.21
N LEU A 103 3.38 -3.16 7.34
CA LEU A 103 2.96 -2.31 8.46
C LEU A 103 3.07 -0.82 8.12
N ARG A 104 4.10 -0.45 7.37
CA ARG A 104 4.32 0.92 6.89
C ARG A 104 3.16 1.38 6.02
N HIS A 105 2.68 0.55 5.09
CA HIS A 105 1.53 0.83 4.23
C HIS A 105 0.30 1.33 5.01
N PHE A 106 -0.09 0.65 6.09
CA PHE A 106 -1.26 1.06 6.87
C PHE A 106 -1.08 2.43 7.53
N ASN A 107 0.13 2.72 8.04
CA ASN A 107 0.44 4.00 8.67
C ASN A 107 0.36 5.13 7.63
N ILE A 108 1.08 5.01 6.51
CA ILE A 108 1.13 6.07 5.50
C ILE A 108 -0.22 6.25 4.80
N GLY A 109 -0.96 5.17 4.55
CA GLY A 109 -2.30 5.24 3.98
C GLY A 109 -3.25 6.05 4.88
N SER A 110 -3.17 5.83 6.20
CA SER A 110 -3.96 6.61 7.17
C SER A 110 -3.56 8.08 7.21
N GLU A 111 -2.27 8.40 7.08
CA GLU A 111 -1.77 9.77 6.99
C GLU A 111 -2.22 10.48 5.71
N ILE A 112 -2.23 9.79 4.57
CA ILE A 112 -2.72 10.33 3.29
C ILE A 112 -4.21 10.69 3.40
N LEU A 113 -5.05 9.81 3.97
CA LEU A 113 -6.47 10.13 4.16
C LEU A 113 -6.67 11.28 5.14
N ALA A 114 -5.86 11.35 6.21
CA ALA A 114 -5.89 12.45 7.16
C ALA A 114 -5.47 13.78 6.52
N PHE A 115 -4.45 13.77 5.66
CA PHE A 115 -4.04 14.91 4.83
C PHE A 115 -5.20 15.40 3.96
N ILE A 116 -5.90 14.49 3.26
CA ILE A 116 -7.04 14.89 2.44
C ILE A 116 -8.12 15.53 3.32
N LYS A 117 -8.50 14.89 4.44
CA LYS A 117 -9.49 15.46 5.37
C LYS A 117 -9.08 16.86 5.86
N SER A 118 -7.84 17.03 6.33
CA SER A 118 -7.38 18.29 6.94
C SER A 118 -7.27 19.46 5.97
N ASN A 119 -7.31 19.19 4.66
CA ASN A 119 -7.27 20.20 3.60
C ASN A 119 -8.65 20.42 2.96
N THR A 120 -9.72 19.97 3.62
CA THR A 120 -11.10 20.20 3.23
C THR A 120 -11.88 20.83 4.38
N SER A 121 -12.99 21.50 4.06
CA SER A 121 -13.91 22.06 5.06
C SER A 121 -14.98 21.06 5.53
N VAL A 122 -14.82 19.77 5.21
CA VAL A 122 -15.74 18.72 5.67
C VAL A 122 -15.25 18.10 6.98
N ASP A 123 -16.18 17.69 7.83
CA ASP A 123 -15.87 16.91 9.01
C ASP A 123 -16.46 15.52 8.87
N ILE A 124 -15.57 14.55 8.64
CA ILE A 124 -15.93 13.14 8.49
C ILE A 124 -15.20 12.32 9.55
N GLU A 125 -15.88 11.32 10.09
CA GLU A 125 -15.28 10.37 11.02
C GLU A 125 -14.22 9.52 10.30
N MET A 126 -13.06 9.38 10.94
CA MET A 126 -11.91 8.60 10.50
C MET A 126 -11.64 7.45 11.46
N ASN A 127 -11.05 6.37 10.94
CA ASN A 127 -10.60 5.23 11.76
C ASN A 127 -9.14 4.88 11.39
N PRO A 128 -8.16 5.68 11.81
CA PRO A 128 -6.77 5.55 11.35
C PRO A 128 -6.13 4.24 11.85
N LEU A 129 -5.33 3.62 11.00
CA LEU A 129 -4.56 2.41 11.29
C LEU A 129 -3.08 2.76 11.43
N LYS A 130 -2.54 2.66 12.65
CA LYS A 130 -1.13 2.96 12.94
C LYS A 130 -0.42 1.78 13.62
N PRO A 131 -0.39 0.58 13.00
CA PRO A 131 0.20 -0.59 13.62
C PRO A 131 1.70 -0.38 13.85
N LYS A 132 2.18 -0.74 15.06
CA LYS A 132 3.61 -0.66 15.43
C LYS A 132 4.31 -2.01 15.36
N ASN A 133 3.55 -3.10 15.43
CA ASN A 133 4.06 -4.46 15.34
C ASN A 133 3.01 -5.41 14.75
N LEU A 134 3.42 -6.64 14.48
CA LEU A 134 2.56 -7.65 13.85
C LEU A 134 1.34 -8.05 14.68
N LEU A 135 1.31 -7.82 16.01
CA LEU A 135 0.14 -8.23 16.82
C LEU A 135 -1.13 -7.53 16.37
N ALA A 136 -1.03 -6.29 15.88
CA ALA A 136 -2.15 -5.51 15.35
C ALA A 136 -2.86 -6.22 14.17
N VAL A 137 -2.18 -7.12 13.45
CA VAL A 137 -2.79 -7.89 12.36
C VAL A 137 -3.95 -8.75 12.83
N LYS A 138 -3.92 -9.24 14.08
CA LYS A 138 -4.96 -10.15 14.63
C LYS A 138 -6.34 -9.51 14.70
N ASP A 139 -6.40 -8.18 14.79
CA ASP A 139 -7.63 -7.43 15.07
C ASP A 139 -8.30 -6.92 13.79
N ASN A 140 -8.42 -7.79 12.78
CA ASN A 140 -9.04 -7.51 11.49
C ASN A 140 -8.40 -6.38 10.67
N LEU A 141 -7.11 -6.11 10.88
CA LEU A 141 -6.39 -4.96 10.31
C LEU A 141 -6.61 -4.76 8.80
N PHE A 142 -6.47 -5.82 8.01
CA PHE A 142 -6.59 -5.76 6.56
C PHE A 142 -8.04 -5.49 6.12
N LEU A 143 -9.02 -6.12 6.78
CA LEU A 143 -10.43 -5.88 6.47
C LEU A 143 -10.86 -4.45 6.82
N ILE A 144 -10.40 -3.94 7.96
CA ILE A 144 -10.67 -2.57 8.41
C ILE A 144 -10.03 -1.56 7.43
N HIS A 145 -8.82 -1.84 6.95
CA HIS A 145 -8.15 -1.01 5.95
C HIS A 145 -9.00 -0.81 4.69
N ASP A 146 -9.49 -1.90 4.09
CA ASP A 146 -10.32 -1.82 2.89
C ASP A 146 -11.63 -1.06 3.14
N LEU A 147 -12.26 -1.31 4.29
CA LEU A 147 -13.48 -0.61 4.71
C LEU A 147 -13.23 0.89 4.91
N ASN A 148 -12.10 1.27 5.47
CA ASN A 148 -11.74 2.66 5.70
C ASN A 148 -11.67 3.45 4.39
N LEU A 149 -11.10 2.89 3.32
CA LEU A 149 -11.03 3.55 2.00
C LEU A 149 -12.43 3.84 1.44
N TYR A 150 -13.32 2.83 1.43
CA TYR A 150 -14.69 3.01 0.96
C TYR A 150 -15.47 4.01 1.82
N ASN A 151 -15.41 3.84 3.14
CA ASN A 151 -16.12 4.72 4.07
C ASN A 151 -15.63 6.17 3.96
N PHE A 152 -14.33 6.37 3.80
CA PHE A 152 -13.74 7.70 3.59
C PHE A 152 -14.31 8.37 2.35
N ILE A 153 -14.25 7.69 1.19
CA ILE A 153 -14.74 8.24 -0.08
C ILE A 153 -16.24 8.52 -0.01
N ILE A 154 -17.03 7.60 0.54
CA ILE A 154 -18.49 7.76 0.68
C ILE A 154 -18.81 8.97 1.56
N ARG A 155 -18.20 9.07 2.74
CA ARG A 155 -18.45 10.15 3.71
C ARG A 155 -18.01 11.50 3.14
N LEU A 156 -16.80 11.58 2.59
CA LEU A 156 -16.25 12.80 1.99
C LEU A 156 -17.17 13.34 0.90
N ASN A 157 -17.57 12.49 -0.06
CA ASN A 157 -18.37 12.95 -1.20
C ASN A 157 -19.83 13.27 -0.82
N LYS A 158 -20.40 12.57 0.18
CA LYS A 158 -21.72 12.95 0.72
C LYS A 158 -21.67 14.33 1.35
N GLU A 159 -20.71 14.59 2.23
CA GLU A 159 -20.54 15.90 2.88
C GLU A 159 -20.29 17.02 1.88
N LEU A 160 -19.39 16.82 0.90
CA LEU A 160 -19.13 17.80 -0.16
C LEU A 160 -20.42 18.13 -0.93
N LYS A 161 -21.20 17.11 -1.28
CA LYS A 161 -22.46 17.27 -2.00
C LYS A 161 -23.53 17.97 -1.16
N GLU A 162 -23.70 17.59 0.10
CA GLU A 162 -24.70 18.17 1.01
C GLU A 162 -24.42 19.66 1.28
N LYS A 163 -23.15 20.03 1.41
CA LYS A 163 -22.71 21.43 1.56
C LYS A 163 -22.60 22.18 0.23
N ASN A 164 -22.84 21.51 -0.90
CA ASN A 164 -22.69 22.06 -2.26
C ASN A 164 -21.32 22.71 -2.51
N ILE A 165 -20.26 22.07 -2.00
CA ILE A 165 -18.86 22.48 -2.17
C ILE A 165 -18.11 21.47 -3.03
N ARG A 166 -17.09 21.94 -3.74
CA ARG A 166 -16.18 21.08 -4.53
C ARG A 166 -14.84 21.00 -3.84
N LEU A 167 -14.14 19.88 -4.06
CA LEU A 167 -12.74 19.79 -3.67
C LEU A 167 -11.93 20.80 -4.49
N GLN A 168 -11.13 21.60 -3.80
CA GLN A 168 -10.30 22.65 -4.39
C GLN A 168 -9.02 22.83 -3.56
N PRO A 169 -7.95 23.41 -4.13
CA PRO A 169 -6.78 23.78 -3.36
C PRO A 169 -7.14 24.69 -2.17
N PRO A 170 -6.64 24.41 -0.95
CA PRO A 170 -6.87 25.28 0.21
C PRO A 170 -6.03 26.56 0.11
N GLU A 171 -6.45 27.65 0.77
CA GLU A 171 -5.66 28.88 0.87
C GLU A 171 -4.31 28.64 1.58
N LYS A 172 -4.33 27.78 2.61
CA LYS A 172 -3.14 27.34 3.33
C LYS A 172 -3.12 25.81 3.37
N LEU A 173 -2.14 25.23 2.70
CA LEU A 173 -1.91 23.79 2.70
C LEU A 173 -1.49 23.31 4.10
N ASN A 174 -2.15 22.28 4.60
CA ASN A 174 -1.84 21.60 5.86
C ASN A 174 -1.15 20.26 5.57
N LEU A 175 0.08 20.08 6.07
CA LEU A 175 0.88 18.85 5.94
C LEU A 175 1.22 18.22 7.31
N ASP A 176 0.57 18.66 8.39
CA ASP A 176 0.90 18.27 9.77
C ASP A 176 0.67 16.76 10.01
N ASN A 177 -0.24 16.15 9.24
CA ASN A 177 -0.56 14.73 9.31
C ASN A 177 0.51 13.82 8.68
N ILE A 178 1.46 14.37 7.91
CA ILE A 178 2.48 13.61 7.20
C ILE A 178 3.73 13.50 8.06
N SER A 179 4.03 12.29 8.50
CA SER A 179 5.26 11.98 9.23
C SER A 179 6.45 11.94 8.27
N ASP A 180 7.65 12.26 8.77
CA ASP A 180 8.86 12.26 7.93
C ASP A 180 9.33 10.81 7.66
N ASP A 181 10.17 10.24 8.53
CA ASP A 181 10.75 8.89 8.32
C ASP A 181 10.35 7.87 9.39
N SER A 182 10.24 8.28 10.66
CA SER A 182 9.95 7.35 11.75
C SER A 182 8.46 7.13 11.95
N LEU A 183 8.00 5.95 11.57
CA LEU A 183 6.64 5.49 11.87
C LEU A 183 6.56 4.71 13.18
N GLY A 184 7.66 4.63 13.95
CA GLY A 184 7.71 3.89 15.22
C GLY A 184 7.42 2.39 15.08
N ILE A 185 7.64 1.80 13.91
CA ILE A 185 7.47 0.37 13.67
C ILE A 185 8.61 -0.37 14.37
N GLU A 186 8.27 -1.35 15.20
CA GLU A 186 9.22 -2.19 15.93
C GLU A 186 10.02 -3.08 14.95
N PRO A 187 11.21 -3.58 15.33
CA PRO A 187 11.95 -4.52 14.50
C PRO A 187 11.14 -5.78 14.15
N MET A 188 11.17 -6.18 12.87
CA MET A 188 10.43 -7.35 12.40
C MET A 188 11.11 -8.68 12.79
N PRO A 189 10.36 -9.78 12.97
CA PRO A 189 10.94 -11.10 13.21
C PRO A 189 11.93 -11.48 12.11
N ASN A 190 13.13 -11.88 12.50
CA ASN A 190 14.20 -12.28 11.60
C ASN A 190 14.74 -13.67 11.98
N ARG A 191 14.00 -14.71 11.57
CA ARG A 191 14.36 -16.12 11.76
C ARG A 191 14.73 -16.72 10.42
N TRP A 192 15.38 -17.88 10.42
CA TRP A 192 15.70 -18.61 9.19
C TRP A 192 14.45 -18.97 8.35
N THR A 193 13.28 -19.05 8.97
CA THR A 193 12.00 -19.26 8.30
C THR A 193 11.45 -18.00 7.63
N ASN A 194 11.89 -16.79 8.00
CA ASN A 194 11.43 -15.51 7.45
C ASN A 194 12.09 -15.23 6.08
N PHE A 195 11.77 -16.02 5.07
CA PHE A 195 12.39 -15.95 3.74
C PHE A 195 11.42 -15.54 2.61
N LEU A 196 10.11 -15.51 2.85
CA LEU A 196 9.12 -15.16 1.83
C LEU A 196 9.12 -13.65 1.58
N ASP A 197 9.34 -13.28 0.32
CA ASP A 197 9.16 -11.89 -0.10
C ASP A 197 7.71 -11.47 -0.15
N LEU A 198 7.49 -10.16 -0.26
CA LEU A 198 6.17 -9.55 -0.26
C LEU A 198 5.27 -10.11 -1.36
N THR A 199 5.79 -10.27 -2.59
CA THR A 199 4.98 -10.74 -3.72
C THR A 199 4.59 -12.20 -3.55
N THR A 200 5.54 -13.05 -3.15
CA THR A 200 5.26 -14.47 -2.92
C THR A 200 4.32 -14.67 -1.74
N ALA A 201 4.50 -13.93 -0.63
CA ALA A 201 3.60 -13.97 0.51
C ALA A 201 2.17 -13.56 0.13
N ILE A 202 2.01 -12.49 -0.66
CA ILE A 202 0.70 -12.04 -1.15
C ILE A 202 0.03 -13.12 -2.00
N GLU A 203 0.76 -13.75 -2.92
CA GLU A 203 0.22 -14.82 -3.77
C GLU A 203 -0.21 -16.04 -2.94
N ILE A 204 0.50 -16.37 -1.86
CA ILE A 204 0.12 -17.45 -0.93
C ILE A 204 -1.11 -17.07 -0.10
N PHE A 205 -1.18 -15.83 0.39
CA PHE A 205 -2.28 -15.41 1.26
C PHE A 205 -3.57 -15.12 0.49
N THR A 206 -3.51 -14.71 -0.78
CA THR A 206 -4.71 -14.35 -1.56
C THR A 206 -5.74 -15.50 -1.65
N PRO A 207 -5.36 -16.77 -1.90
CA PRO A 207 -6.29 -17.90 -1.79
C PRO A 207 -6.87 -18.10 -0.39
N VAL A 208 -6.09 -17.86 0.67
CA VAL A 208 -6.56 -17.96 2.06
C VAL A 208 -7.62 -16.88 2.35
N TYR A 209 -7.43 -15.67 1.84
CA TYR A 209 -8.44 -14.61 1.83
C TYR A 209 -9.69 -15.04 1.08
N GLN A 210 -9.55 -15.53 -0.16
CA GLN A 210 -10.68 -16.02 -0.95
C GLN A 210 -11.41 -17.15 -0.23
N LEU A 211 -10.74 -18.01 0.53
CA LEU A 211 -11.39 -19.10 1.25
C LEU A 211 -12.18 -18.61 2.48
N LEU A 212 -11.58 -17.73 3.29
CA LEU A 212 -12.09 -17.41 4.64
C LEU A 212 -12.95 -16.14 4.70
N LEU A 213 -12.94 -15.30 3.67
CA LEU A 213 -13.85 -14.16 3.53
C LEU A 213 -15.15 -14.53 2.82
N THR A 214 -16.18 -13.72 2.98
CA THR A 214 -17.35 -13.79 2.08
C THR A 214 -16.96 -13.33 0.67
N ASP A 215 -17.70 -13.76 -0.35
CA ASP A 215 -17.43 -13.29 -1.73
C ASP A 215 -17.57 -11.78 -1.86
N SER A 216 -18.53 -11.18 -1.15
CA SER A 216 -18.69 -9.73 -1.09
C SER A 216 -17.51 -9.03 -0.44
N ASP A 217 -16.91 -9.63 0.60
CA ASP A 217 -15.75 -9.04 1.28
C ASP A 217 -14.50 -9.16 0.43
N PHE A 218 -14.24 -10.34 -0.17
CA PHE A 218 -13.08 -10.52 -1.03
C PHE A 218 -13.17 -9.69 -2.32
N TRP A 219 -14.37 -9.60 -2.92
CA TRP A 219 -14.60 -8.74 -4.08
C TRP A 219 -14.38 -7.26 -3.72
N ARG A 220 -14.87 -6.82 -2.55
CA ARG A 220 -14.69 -5.45 -2.06
C ARG A 220 -13.22 -5.15 -1.79
N ALA A 221 -12.51 -6.03 -1.09
CA ALA A 221 -11.06 -5.90 -0.85
C ALA A 221 -10.26 -5.86 -2.16
N SER A 222 -10.61 -6.69 -3.14
CA SER A 222 -9.92 -6.68 -4.44
C SER A 222 -10.18 -5.41 -5.26
N ASN A 223 -11.34 -4.78 -5.09
CA ASN A 223 -11.70 -3.55 -5.81
C ASN A 223 -11.37 -2.27 -5.05
N SER A 224 -11.12 -2.33 -3.74
CA SER A 224 -10.59 -1.20 -2.96
C SER A 224 -9.25 -0.71 -3.54
N LEU A 225 -8.44 -1.62 -4.10
CA LEU A 225 -7.17 -1.30 -4.74
C LEU A 225 -7.32 -0.31 -5.90
N GLN A 226 -8.49 -0.23 -6.55
CA GLN A 226 -8.71 0.76 -7.61
C GLN A 226 -8.87 2.19 -7.07
N LEU A 227 -9.20 2.33 -5.78
CA LEU A 227 -9.48 3.61 -5.16
C LEU A 227 -8.23 4.48 -5.01
N ASP A 228 -7.03 3.93 -5.21
CA ASP A 228 -5.77 4.69 -5.25
C ASP A 228 -5.82 5.84 -6.23
N GLU A 229 -6.45 5.63 -7.38
CA GLU A 229 -6.65 6.66 -8.39
C GLU A 229 -7.53 7.79 -7.86
N THR A 230 -8.63 7.44 -7.18
CA THR A 230 -9.53 8.42 -6.56
C THR A 230 -8.82 9.22 -5.47
N ILE A 231 -8.05 8.54 -4.61
CA ILE A 231 -7.27 9.18 -3.53
C ILE A 231 -6.18 10.09 -4.12
N GLY A 232 -5.45 9.64 -5.14
CA GLY A 232 -4.43 10.47 -5.79
C GLY A 232 -5.01 11.66 -6.54
N ILE A 233 -6.20 11.54 -7.14
CA ILE A 233 -6.93 12.69 -7.70
C ILE A 233 -7.27 13.70 -6.61
N TYR A 234 -7.70 13.26 -5.43
CA TYR A 234 -7.95 14.17 -4.32
C TYR A 234 -6.69 14.91 -3.88
N ALA A 235 -5.59 14.18 -3.69
CA ALA A 235 -4.31 14.77 -3.32
C ALA A 235 -3.79 15.74 -4.39
N ALA A 236 -3.82 15.37 -5.68
CA ALA A 236 -3.42 16.22 -6.79
C ALA A 236 -4.27 17.50 -6.88
N THR A 237 -5.58 17.39 -6.63
CA THR A 237 -6.50 18.54 -6.59
C THR A 237 -6.14 19.48 -5.45
N ILE A 238 -5.91 18.96 -4.24
CA ILE A 238 -5.51 19.75 -3.06
C ILE A 238 -4.17 20.44 -3.29
N LEU A 239 -3.21 19.74 -3.91
CA LEU A 239 -1.87 20.26 -4.19
C LEU A 239 -1.83 21.21 -5.38
N ASN A 240 -2.92 21.32 -6.15
CA ASN A 240 -2.95 21.99 -7.45
C ASN A 240 -1.83 21.51 -8.40
N SER A 241 -1.55 20.20 -8.40
CA SER A 241 -0.47 19.59 -9.20
C SER A 241 -0.97 18.35 -9.95
N PRO A 242 -1.53 18.52 -11.15
CA PRO A 242 -2.04 17.41 -11.96
C PRO A 242 -0.94 16.48 -12.48
N GLN A 243 0.32 16.93 -12.57
CA GLN A 243 1.45 16.12 -13.02
C GLN A 243 1.66 14.89 -12.13
N HIS A 244 1.37 15.01 -10.84
CA HIS A 244 1.52 13.93 -9.88
C HIS A 244 0.51 12.78 -10.09
N LEU A 245 -0.50 12.95 -10.95
CA LEU A 245 -1.35 11.84 -11.41
C LEU A 245 -0.56 10.79 -12.19
N ALA A 246 0.64 11.11 -12.71
CA ALA A 246 1.52 10.15 -13.36
C ALA A 246 1.96 8.99 -12.42
N LEU A 247 1.91 9.21 -11.11
CA LEU A 247 2.23 8.22 -10.07
C LEU A 247 1.06 7.23 -9.82
N LEU A 248 -0.07 7.42 -10.50
CA LEU A 248 -1.23 6.54 -10.36
C LEU A 248 -1.06 5.27 -11.18
N ASN A 249 -1.08 4.15 -10.48
CA ASN A 249 -0.93 2.83 -11.08
C ASN A 249 -2.23 2.28 -11.71
N ASN A 250 -3.39 2.69 -11.18
CA ASN A 250 -4.70 2.36 -11.74
C ASN A 250 -5.22 3.58 -12.52
N LYS A 251 -5.75 3.36 -13.73
CA LYS A 251 -6.21 4.42 -14.66
C LYS A 251 -7.69 4.30 -15.04
N HIS A 252 -8.43 3.40 -14.39
CA HIS A 252 -9.78 2.99 -14.77
C HIS A 252 -10.60 2.51 -13.55
N PRO A 253 -10.86 3.38 -12.55
CA PRO A 253 -11.39 2.95 -11.25
C PRO A 253 -12.87 2.57 -11.31
N LEU A 254 -13.53 2.91 -12.43
CA LEU A 254 -14.92 2.60 -12.74
C LEU A 254 -15.08 1.22 -13.40
N VAL A 255 -14.00 0.49 -13.66
CA VAL A 255 -14.03 -0.83 -14.30
C VAL A 255 -13.67 -1.89 -13.26
N PRO A 256 -14.66 -2.57 -12.64
CA PRO A 256 -14.37 -3.66 -11.72
C PRO A 256 -13.47 -4.71 -12.38
N LEU A 257 -12.40 -5.07 -11.70
CA LEU A 257 -11.39 -5.98 -12.21
C LEU A 257 -11.56 -7.37 -11.61
N SER A 258 -11.10 -8.37 -12.37
CA SER A 258 -11.01 -9.74 -11.88
C SER A 258 -10.11 -9.83 -10.64
N THR A 259 -10.48 -10.71 -9.72
CA THR A 259 -9.71 -10.98 -8.50
C THR A 259 -8.46 -11.84 -8.74
N ILE A 260 -8.31 -12.43 -9.94
CA ILE A 260 -7.16 -13.26 -10.31
C ILE A 260 -5.85 -12.45 -10.30
N SER A 261 -5.91 -11.16 -10.62
CA SER A 261 -4.75 -10.25 -10.60
C SER A 261 -4.61 -9.45 -9.30
N ALA A 262 -5.40 -9.77 -8.27
CA ALA A 262 -5.41 -9.02 -7.01
C ALA A 262 -4.03 -8.96 -6.35
N GLY A 263 -3.25 -10.04 -6.39
CA GLY A 263 -1.92 -10.07 -5.79
C GLY A 263 -0.94 -9.05 -6.41
N TYR A 264 -0.90 -8.95 -7.74
CA TYR A 264 -0.08 -7.94 -8.43
C TYR A 264 -0.58 -6.52 -8.14
N ARG A 265 -1.90 -6.32 -8.16
CA ARG A 265 -2.51 -5.01 -7.88
C ARG A 265 -2.25 -4.55 -6.44
N LEU A 266 -2.14 -5.47 -5.49
CA LEU A 266 -1.80 -5.16 -4.11
C LEU A 266 -0.37 -4.62 -3.95
N ILE A 267 0.58 -5.10 -4.78
CA ILE A 267 1.93 -4.52 -4.84
C ILE A 267 1.87 -3.07 -5.33
N LEU A 268 1.12 -2.82 -6.41
CA LEU A 268 0.97 -1.47 -6.97
C LEU A 268 0.26 -0.52 -6.01
N HIS A 269 -0.66 -1.03 -5.19
CA HIS A 269 -1.36 -0.29 -4.14
C HIS A 269 -0.41 0.19 -3.01
N GLY A 270 0.51 -0.68 -2.59
CA GLY A 270 1.56 -0.28 -1.64
C GLY A 270 2.53 0.74 -2.26
N LEU A 271 2.92 0.51 -3.51
CA LEU A 271 3.84 1.37 -4.25
C LEU A 271 3.29 2.80 -4.40
N SER A 272 2.05 2.95 -4.87
CA SER A 272 1.40 4.27 -5.06
C SER A 272 1.27 5.04 -3.74
N SER A 273 1.02 4.34 -2.64
CA SER A 273 0.92 4.93 -1.31
C SER A 273 2.27 5.48 -0.83
N GLU A 274 3.38 4.76 -1.06
CA GLU A 274 4.73 5.23 -0.73
C GLU A 274 5.15 6.42 -1.59
N GLU A 275 4.85 6.39 -2.89
CA GLU A 275 5.18 7.48 -3.80
C GLU A 275 4.43 8.76 -3.45
N LEU A 276 3.13 8.65 -3.19
CA LEU A 276 2.30 9.78 -2.77
C LEU A 276 2.75 10.33 -1.40
N HIS A 277 3.01 9.46 -0.42
CA HIS A 277 3.48 9.89 0.90
C HIS A 277 4.83 10.59 0.81
N ALA A 278 5.79 10.04 0.05
CA ALA A 278 7.10 10.63 -0.15
C ALA A 278 7.00 12.00 -0.85
N LEU A 279 6.08 12.16 -1.80
CA LEU A 279 5.81 13.42 -2.46
C LEU A 279 5.29 14.47 -1.47
N LEU A 280 4.32 14.11 -0.64
CA LEU A 280 3.78 15.00 0.40
C LEU A 280 4.86 15.40 1.40
N ASN A 281 5.72 14.46 1.80
CA ASN A 281 6.82 14.74 2.70
C ASN A 281 7.88 15.68 2.08
N ARG A 282 8.23 15.49 0.79
CA ARG A 282 9.10 16.43 0.05
C ARG A 282 8.52 17.85 0.03
N LYS A 283 7.21 17.98 -0.24
CA LYS A 283 6.49 19.27 -0.22
C LYS A 283 6.56 19.92 1.17
N LYS A 284 6.37 19.15 2.22
CA LYS A 284 6.47 19.62 3.62
C LYS A 284 7.85 20.19 3.92
N HIS A 285 8.91 19.49 3.53
CA HIS A 285 10.29 19.96 3.71
C HIS A 285 10.62 21.19 2.85
N ALA A 286 10.12 21.27 1.61
CA ALA A 286 10.28 22.45 0.76
C ALA A 286 9.63 23.70 1.39
N MET A 287 8.40 23.55 1.91
CA MET A 287 7.70 24.64 2.62
C MET A 287 8.44 25.06 3.90
N ALA A 288 8.97 24.11 4.68
CA ALA A 288 9.72 24.40 5.91
C ALA A 288 11.06 25.09 5.64
N SER A 289 11.68 24.85 4.49
CA SER A 289 12.96 25.46 4.08
C SER A 289 12.82 26.79 3.33
N GLY A 290 11.58 27.28 3.15
CA GLY A 290 11.32 28.55 2.43
C GLY A 290 11.54 28.46 0.92
N GLY A 291 11.63 27.25 0.36
CA GLY A 291 11.84 27.03 -1.06
C GLY A 291 10.57 27.29 -1.87
N ASN A 292 10.61 28.24 -2.80
CA ASN A 292 9.61 28.37 -3.84
C ASN A 292 9.66 27.09 -4.72
N ASP A 293 8.55 26.35 -4.79
CA ASP A 293 8.39 25.21 -5.69
C ASP A 293 8.41 25.69 -7.15
N HIS A 294 9.60 25.83 -7.72
CA HIS A 294 9.79 26.02 -9.16
C HIS A 294 10.24 24.76 -9.90
N ASN A 295 10.38 23.63 -9.22
CA ASN A 295 10.70 22.37 -9.89
C ASN A 295 9.44 21.52 -10.03
N GLY A 296 8.68 21.83 -11.08
CA GLY A 296 7.77 20.86 -11.68
C GLY A 296 8.61 19.74 -12.29
N ILE A 297 8.50 18.56 -11.69
CA ILE A 297 8.64 17.26 -12.38
C ILE A 297 7.47 16.41 -11.89
#